data_AF-A0A6A8SKN3-F1
#
_entry.id   AF-A0A6A8SKN3-F1
#
_cell.length_a   1.000
_cell.length_b   1.000
_cell.length_c   1.000
_cell.angle_alpha   90.00
_cell.angle_beta   90.00
_cell.angle_gamma   90.00
#
_symmetry.space_group_name_H-M   'P 1'
#
loop_
_entity.id
_entity.type
_entity.pdbx_description
1 polymer ?
#
loop_
_entity_poly.entity_id
_entity_poly.type
_entity_poly.pdbx_seq_one_letter_code
_entity_poly.pdbx_strand_id
1 'polypeptide(L)'
;MFILIGISTPIMIFSLLTTVYPTLNETFRNSLFQIISAISTTSYATVSFNDWTPFALFLMIILMIMSGGAGSTSGDIKLYRILLLCKQCI
;
A
#
# COMPACT_ATOMS: atom_id res chain seq x y z
N MET A 1 -9.58 -5.10 2.99
CA MET A 1 -9.02 -4.66 1.69
C MET A 1 -9.41 -3.22 1.39
N PHE A 2 -10.69 -2.89 1.21
CA PHE A 2 -11.14 -1.51 0.94
C PHE A 2 -10.72 -0.48 2.00
N ILE A 3 -10.80 -0.84 3.29
CA ILE A 3 -10.36 0.04 4.40
C ILE A 3 -8.86 0.37 4.30
N LEU A 4 -8.03 -0.62 3.98
CA LEU A 4 -6.58 -0.42 3.83
C LEU A 4 -6.26 0.49 2.64
N ILE A 5 -6.94 0.30 1.51
CA ILE A 5 -6.79 1.18 0.34
C ILE A 5 -7.24 2.61 0.72
N GLY A 6 -8.39 2.75 1.37
CA GLY A 6 -8.94 4.05 1.78
C GLY A 6 -8.04 4.84 2.75
N ILE A 7 -7.29 4.16 3.62
CA ILE A 7 -6.37 4.81 4.57
C ILE A 7 -5.00 5.08 3.94
N SER A 8 -4.44 4.11 3.21
CA SER A 8 -3.09 4.22 2.64
C SER A 8 -2.99 5.24 1.51
N THR A 9 -4.05 5.40 0.71
CA THR A 9 -4.08 6.33 -0.44
C THR A 9 -3.88 7.80 -0.07
N PRO A 10 -4.65 8.41 0.85
CA PRO A 10 -4.42 9.81 1.25
C PRO A 10 -3.05 10.00 1.92
N ILE A 11 -2.57 9.01 2.67
CA ILE A 11 -1.27 9.06 3.34
C ILE A 11 -0.13 9.09 2.31
N MET A 12 -0.20 8.24 1.28
CA MET A 12 0.78 8.22 0.20
C MET A 12 0.73 9.49 -0.64
N ILE A 13 -0.47 10.00 -0.94
CA ILE A 13 -0.63 11.26 -1.66
C ILE A 13 0.02 12.40 -0.87
N PHE A 14 -0.28 12.52 0.43
CA PHE A 14 0.32 13.55 1.27
C PHE A 14 1.85 13.46 1.32
N SER A 15 2.40 12.24 1.42
CA SER A 15 3.84 12.02 1.47
C SER A 15 4.55 12.33 0.13
N LEU A 16 3.91 12.04 -1.01
CA LEU A 16 4.50 12.21 -2.34
C LEU A 16 4.27 13.61 -2.92
N LEU A 17 3.19 14.30 -2.53
CA LEU A 17 2.89 15.67 -2.98
C LEU A 17 3.91 16.69 -2.49
N THR A 18 4.53 16.43 -1.34
CA THR A 18 5.50 17.33 -0.72
C THR A 18 6.90 17.22 -1.33
N THR A 19 7.17 16.21 -2.17
CA THR A 19 8.55 15.81 -2.51
C THR A 19 8.80 15.46 -3.97
N VAL A 20 7.88 14.79 -4.68
CA VAL A 20 8.20 14.15 -5.97
C VAL A 20 7.38 14.66 -7.14
N TYR A 21 6.07 14.88 -6.97
CA TYR A 21 5.17 15.15 -8.10
C TYR A 21 4.52 16.53 -7.99
N PRO A 22 4.63 17.40 -9.02
CA PRO A 22 4.07 18.75 -8.98
C PRO A 22 2.56 18.79 -9.22
N THR A 23 1.97 17.74 -9.81
CA THR A 23 0.54 17.72 -10.14
C THR A 23 -0.23 16.69 -9.31
N LEU A 24 -1.30 17.14 -8.65
CA LEU A 24 -2.19 16.28 -7.84
C LEU A 24 -2.72 15.07 -8.60
N ASN A 25 -3.04 15.25 -9.89
CA ASN A 25 -3.63 14.20 -10.72
C ASN A 25 -2.64 13.06 -11.00
N GLU A 26 -1.36 13.38 -11.21
CA GLU A 26 -0.31 12.39 -11.43
C GLU A 26 0.02 11.65 -10.13
N THR A 27 0.16 12.38 -9.02
CA THR A 27 0.38 11.79 -7.69
C THR A 27 -0.71 10.80 -7.33
N PHE A 28 -1.98 11.19 -7.51
CA PHE A 28 -3.13 10.36 -7.19
C PHE A 28 -3.13 9.04 -7.97
N ARG A 29 -2.95 9.12 -9.30
CA ARG A 29 -2.96 7.94 -10.17
C ARG A 29 -1.81 6.98 -9.83
N ASN A 30 -0.60 7.53 -9.66
CA ASN A 30 0.59 6.73 -9.38
C ASN A 30 0.53 6.12 -7.97
N SER A 31 0.09 6.87 -6.95
CA SER A 31 -0.06 6.36 -5.59
C SER A 31 -1.11 5.25 -5.50
N LEU A 32 -2.25 5.43 -6.18
CA LEU A 32 -3.32 4.42 -6.20
C LEU A 32 -2.85 3.12 -6.83
N PHE A 33 -2.19 3.22 -8.00
CA PHE A 33 -1.70 2.05 -8.71
C PHE A 33 -0.69 1.27 -7.86
N GLN A 34 0.24 1.95 -7.21
CA GLN A 34 1.26 1.29 -6.38
C GLN A 34 0.68 0.68 -5.11
N ILE A 35 -0.31 1.31 -4.48
CA ILE A 35 -1.01 0.72 -3.33
C ILE A 35 -1.77 -0.54 -3.73
N ILE A 36 -2.51 -0.50 -4.85
CA ILE A 36 -3.27 -1.65 -5.32
C ILE A 36 -2.32 -2.80 -5.70
N SER A 37 -1.20 -2.49 -6.35
CA SER A 37 -0.21 -3.50 -6.70
C SER A 37 0.47 -4.10 -5.46
N ALA A 38 0.81 -3.28 -4.46
CA ALA A 38 1.36 -3.75 -3.19
C ALA A 38 0.39 -4.66 -2.43
N ILE A 39 -0.89 -4.25 -2.30
CA ILE A 39 -1.93 -5.02 -1.58
C ILE A 39 -2.32 -6.32 -2.29
N SER A 40 -2.15 -6.37 -3.61
CA SER A 40 -2.38 -7.58 -4.39
C SER A 40 -1.15 -8.47 -4.49
N THR A 41 -0.04 -8.12 -3.82
CA THR A 41 1.25 -8.82 -3.93
C THR A 41 1.77 -8.98 -5.36
N THR A 42 1.28 -8.16 -6.28
CA THR A 42 1.66 -8.27 -7.70
C THR A 42 3.00 -7.60 -7.97
N SER A 43 3.45 -6.70 -7.09
CA SER A 43 4.76 -6.03 -7.16
C SER A 43 5.06 -5.34 -8.51
N TYR A 44 4.03 -4.90 -9.23
CA TYR A 44 4.19 -4.07 -10.40
C TYR A 44 4.63 -2.68 -9.98
N ALA A 45 5.57 -2.12 -10.75
CA ALA A 45 6.01 -0.75 -10.57
C ALA A 45 5.89 0.02 -11.89
N THR A 46 5.09 1.08 -11.89
CA THR A 46 4.97 2.02 -13.02
C THR A 46 5.95 3.18 -12.93
N VAL A 47 6.49 3.43 -11.73
CA VAL A 47 7.39 4.55 -11.44
C VAL A 47 8.59 4.06 -10.62
N SER A 48 9.73 4.72 -10.80
CA SER A 48 10.92 4.40 -10.01
C SER A 48 10.74 4.84 -8.55
N PHE A 49 11.22 4.04 -7.61
CA PHE A 49 11.13 4.31 -6.18
C PHE A 49 12.36 5.08 -5.62
N ASN A 50 13.33 5.45 -6.46
CA ASN A 50 14.55 6.11 -6.01
C ASN A 50 14.29 7.47 -5.36
N ASP A 51 13.35 8.23 -5.91
CA ASP A 51 13.04 9.58 -5.43
C ASP A 51 11.94 9.58 -4.36
N TRP A 52 11.42 8.41 -3.96
CA TRP A 52 10.33 8.33 -3.00
C TRP A 52 10.80 8.61 -1.59
N THR A 53 9.92 9.22 -0.79
CA THR A 53 10.23 9.49 0.62
C THR A 53 10.46 8.18 1.37
N PRO A 54 11.37 8.17 2.38
CA PRO A 54 11.60 6.98 3.21
C PRO A 54 10.31 6.47 3.87
N PHE A 55 9.39 7.38 4.20
CA PHE A 55 8.09 7.05 4.77
C PHE A 55 7.18 6.31 3.77
N ALA A 56 7.13 6.76 2.52
CA ALA A 56 6.36 6.08 1.47
C ALA A 56 6.90 4.67 1.21
N LEU A 57 8.22 4.49 1.18
CA LEU A 57 8.86 3.18 1.07
C LEU A 57 8.53 2.27 2.25
N PHE A 58 8.61 2.79 3.48
CA PHE A 58 8.27 2.03 4.68
C PHE A 58 6.80 1.56 4.67
N LEU A 59 5.88 2.43 4.26
CA LEU A 59 4.47 2.11 4.16
C LEU A 59 4.21 1.04 3.09
N MET A 60 4.90 1.10 1.94
CA MET A 60 4.82 0.08 0.90
C MET A 60 5.29 -1.29 1.40
N ILE A 61 6.37 -1.34 2.18
CA ILE A 61 6.88 -2.59 2.78
C ILE A 61 5.83 -3.20 3.73
N ILE A 62 5.20 -2.39 4.59
CA ILE A 62 4.15 -2.87 5.49
C ILE A 62 2.96 -3.41 4.70
N LEU A 63 2.52 -2.69 3.66
CA LEU A 63 1.43 -3.13 2.80
C LEU A 63 1.75 -4.47 2.15
N MET A 64 2.98 -4.68 1.67
CA MET A 64 3.43 -5.94 1.08
C MET A 64 3.60 -7.10 2.06
N ILE A 65 3.54 -6.87 3.39
CA ILE A 65 3.61 -7.96 4.38
C ILE A 65 2.20 -8.37 4.84
N MET A 66 1.28 -7.41 4.88
CA MET A 66 -0.04 -7.54 5.52
C MET A 66 -1.20 -7.57 4.52
N SER A 67 -1.00 -8.19 3.35
CA SER A 67 -1.97 -8.15 2.26
C SER A 67 -2.50 -9.53 1.82
N GLY A 68 -3.43 -9.54 0.85
CA GLY A 68 -4.04 -10.76 0.32
C GLY A 68 -5.33 -11.23 1.02
N GLY A 69 -6.27 -11.73 0.21
CA GLY A 69 -7.52 -12.36 0.66
C GLY A 69 -7.36 -13.85 1.00
N ALA A 70 -8.32 -14.41 1.74
CA ALA A 70 -8.36 -15.85 2.00
C ALA A 70 -8.52 -16.63 0.69
N GLY A 71 -7.58 -17.53 0.39
CA GLY A 71 -7.57 -18.31 -0.86
C GLY A 71 -6.93 -17.62 -2.07
N SER A 72 -6.30 -16.45 -1.90
CA SER A 72 -5.55 -15.78 -2.97
C SER A 72 -4.18 -16.44 -3.22
N THR A 73 -3.58 -16.16 -4.39
CA THR A 73 -2.22 -16.57 -4.80
C THR A 73 -1.11 -15.83 -4.04
N SER A 74 -1.47 -14.85 -3.21
CA SER A 74 -0.55 -14.08 -2.35
C SER A 74 0.12 -14.94 -1.27
N GLY A 75 1.45 -14.80 -1.14
CA GLY A 75 2.28 -15.48 -0.14
C GLY A 75 2.37 -14.79 1.23
N ASP A 76 1.69 -13.66 1.41
CA ASP A 76 1.75 -12.80 2.59
C ASP A 76 0.97 -13.34 3.81
N ILE A 77 1.11 -12.60 4.93
CA ILE A 77 0.20 -12.76 6.08
C ILE A 77 -1.18 -12.27 5.66
N LYS A 78 -2.03 -13.23 5.28
CA LYS A 78 -3.42 -12.99 4.88
C LYS A 78 -4.13 -12.08 5.87
N LEU A 79 -4.83 -11.07 5.33
CA LEU A 79 -5.59 -10.08 6.11
C LEU A 79 -6.55 -10.70 7.13
N TYR A 80 -7.12 -11.85 6.79
CA TYR A 80 -8.00 -12.60 7.67
C TYR A 80 -7.32 -13.04 8.97
N ARG A 81 -6.05 -13.49 8.92
CA ARG A 81 -5.29 -13.91 10.11
C ARG A 81 -4.97 -12.72 11.02
N ILE A 82 -4.66 -11.56 10.45
CA ILE A 82 -4.41 -10.33 11.21
C ILE A 82 -5.67 -9.89 11.96
N LEU A 83 -6.83 -9.92 11.30
CA LEU A 83 -8.11 -9.59 11.95
C LEU A 83 -8.44 -10.56 13.09
N LEU A 84 -8.17 -11.85 12.92
CA LEU A 84 -8.33 -12.84 14.00
C LEU A 84 -7.39 -12.59 15.17
N LEU A 85 -6.11 -12.29 14.92
CA LEU A 85 -5.15 -11.94 15.98
C LEU A 85 -5.60 -10.70 16.76
N CYS A 86 -6.02 -9.64 16.07
CA CYS A 86 -6.58 -8.45 16.73
C CYS A 86 -7.82 -8.78 17.58
N LYS A 87 -8.67 -9.69 17.11
CA LYS A 87 -9.84 -10.15 17.85
C LYS A 87 -9.50 -11.07 19.03
N GLN A 88 -8.38 -11.78 19.00
CA GLN A 88 -7.92 -12.61 20.11
C GLN A 88 -7.20 -11.80 21.20
N CYS A 89 -6.62 -10.65 20.84
CA CYS A 89 -5.99 -9.73 21.79
C CYS A 89 -6.99 -8.82 22.53
N ILE A 90 -8.23 -8.71 22.05
CA ILE A 90 -9.35 -7.98 22.67
C ILE A 90 -10.27 -8.96 23.38
#